data_AF-A0A0S2F5N0-F1
#
_entry.id   AF-A0A0S2F5N0-F1
#
_cell.length_a   1.000
_cell.length_b   1.000
_cell.length_c   1.000
_cell.angle_alpha   90.00
_cell.angle_beta   90.00
_cell.angle_gamma   90.00
#
_symmetry.space_group_name_H-M   'P 1'
#
loop_
_entity.id
_entity.type
_entity.pdbx_description
1 polymer ?
#
loop_
_entity_poly.entity_id
_entity_poly.type
_entity_poly.pdbx_seq_one_letter_code
_entity_poly.pdbx_strand_id
1 'polypeptide(L)' 'MRLTPPSFPIFFISLLAGGAGIAARLGYLPFLAGFAFWLVALGFVLLLIGSLFRSL' A
#
# COMPACT_ATOMS: atom_id res chain seq x y z
N MET A 1 -6.32 21.27 0.87
CA MET A 1 -7.17 20.09 1.16
C MET A 1 -6.89 19.64 2.59
N ARG A 2 -7.90 19.56 3.47
CA ARG A 2 -7.76 19.07 4.85
C ARG A 2 -7.81 17.53 4.86
N LEU A 3 -6.83 16.90 4.23
CA LEU A 3 -6.69 15.44 4.24
C LEU A 3 -6.21 15.02 5.62
N THR A 4 -7.04 14.29 6.36
CA THR A 4 -6.65 13.74 7.66
C THR A 4 -5.42 12.86 7.44
N PRO A 5 -4.25 13.20 8.00
CA PRO A 5 -3.04 12.44 7.74
C PRO A 5 -3.21 11.04 8.32
N PRO A 6 -3.04 9.97 7.52
CA PRO A 6 -3.01 8.60 8.04
C PRO A 6 -1.95 8.49 9.14
N SER A 7 -2.13 7.56 10.08
CA SER A 7 -1.08 7.32 11.08
C SER A 7 0.24 6.99 10.39
N PHE A 8 1.31 7.69 10.80
CA PHE A 8 2.65 7.56 10.22
C PHE A 8 3.09 6.10 10.01
N PRO A 9 2.90 5.16 10.96
CA PRO A 9 3.26 3.76 10.74
C PRO A 9 2.42 3.07 9.66
N ILE A 10 1.11 3.34 9.57
CA ILE A 10 0.23 2.71 8.57
C ILE A 10 0.52 3.28 7.17
N PHE A 11 0.79 4.58 7.08
CA PHE A 11 1.25 5.19 5.83
C PHE A 11 2.54 4.54 5.33
N PHE A 12 3.53 4.36 6.22
CA PHE A 12 4.83 3.80 5.86
C PHE A 12 4.74 2.32 5.44
N ILE A 13 4.00 1.49 6.18
CA ILE A 13 3.80 0.07 5.85
C ILE A 13 3.12 -0.08 4.48
N SER A 14 2.12 0.74 4.23
CA SER A 14 1.35 0.67 2.99
C SER A 14 2.11 1.22 1.80
N LEU A 15 2.95 2.24 2.00
CA LEU A 15 3.88 2.74 0.99
C LEU A 15 4.90 1.66 0.61
N LEU A 16 5.44 0.93 1.59
CA LEU A 16 6.31 -0.21 1.35
C LEU A 16 5.58 -1.36 0.64
N ALA A 17 4.37 -1.69 1.06
CA ALA A 17 3.56 -2.74 0.42
C ALA A 17 3.19 -2.39 -1.04
N GLY A 18 2.77 -1.14 -1.29
CA GLY A 18 2.51 -0.63 -2.62
C GLY A 18 3.77 -0.60 -3.50
N GLY A 19 4.89 -0.11 -2.95
CA GLY A 19 6.18 -0.09 -3.63
C GLY A 19 6.70 -1.49 -3.97
N ALA A 20 6.56 -2.45 -3.04
CA ALA A 20 6.90 -3.85 -3.27
C ALA A 20 6.05 -4.49 -4.37
N GLY A 21 4.76 -4.12 -4.46
CA GLY A 21 3.87 -4.62 -5.51
C GLY A 21 4.24 -4.07 -6.89
N ILE A 22 4.65 -2.81 -6.96
CA ILE A 22 5.17 -2.19 -8.20
C ILE A 22 6.51 -2.84 -8.60
N ALA A 23 7.42 -3.07 -7.64
CA ALA A 23 8.68 -3.76 -7.89
C ALA A 23 8.48 -5.20 -8.36
N ALA A 24 7.49 -5.91 -7.81
CA ALA A 24 7.08 -7.23 -8.28
C ALA A 24 6.54 -7.20 -9.72
N ARG A 25 5.78 -6.16 -10.11
CA ARG A 25 5.28 -5.97 -11.48
C ARG A 25 6.41 -5.69 -12.48
N LEU A 26 7.46 -5.00 -12.04
CA LEU A 26 8.65 -4.68 -12.85
C LEU A 26 9.58 -5.90 -13.07
N GLY A 27 9.23 -7.07 -12.54
CA GLY A 27 9.99 -8.31 -12.77
C GLY A 27 11.18 -8.52 -11.83
N TYR A 28 11.40 -7.63 -10.85
CA TYR A 28 12.41 -7.84 -9.81
C TYR A 28 12.09 -9.07 -8.94
N LEU A 29 10.80 -9.38 -8.73
CA LEU A 29 10.33 -10.57 -8.02
C LEU A 29 9.44 -11.43 -8.94
N PRO A 30 10.02 -12.32 -9.77
CA PRO A 30 9.27 -13.12 -10.73
C PRO A 30 8.25 -14.07 -10.07
N PHE A 31 8.53 -14.53 -8.83
CA PHE A 31 7.60 -15.36 -8.05
C PHE A 31 6.30 -14.63 -7.66
N LEU A 32 6.33 -13.29 -7.63
CA LEU A 32 5.22 -12.46 -7.18
C LEU A 32 4.53 -11.72 -8.33
N ALA A 33 4.96 -11.92 -9.58
CA ALA A 33 4.42 -11.23 -10.76
C ALA A 33 2.92 -11.47 -10.97
N GLY A 34 2.41 -12.67 -10.64
CA GLY A 34 0.99 -12.99 -10.68
C GLY A 34 0.15 -12.32 -9.58
N PHE A 35 0.77 -11.96 -8.46
CA PHE A 35 0.14 -11.31 -7.31
C PHE A 35 0.51 -9.84 -7.16
N ALA A 36 1.29 -9.28 -8.09
CA ALA A 36 1.78 -7.91 -8.04
C ALA A 36 0.63 -6.89 -7.93
N PHE A 37 -0.45 -7.11 -8.69
CA PHE A 37 -1.67 -6.30 -8.60
C PHE A 37 -2.31 -6.37 -7.20
N TRP A 38 -2.41 -7.58 -6.64
CA TRP A 38 -2.99 -7.80 -5.31
C TRP A 38 -2.15 -7.20 -4.19
N LEU A 39 -0.82 -7.18 -4.34
CA LEU A 39 0.09 -6.57 -3.36
C LEU A 39 -0.05 -5.06 -3.32
N VAL A 40 -0.16 -4.42 -4.50
CA VAL A 40 -0.46 -2.98 -4.60
C VAL A 40 -1.86 -2.69 -4.08
N ALA A 41 -2.86 -3.50 -4.45
CA ALA A 41 -4.23 -3.34 -3.99
C ALA A 41 -4.35 -3.45 -2.47
N LEU A 42 -3.68 -4.43 -1.84
CA LEU A 42 -3.63 -4.56 -0.39
C LEU A 42 -2.93 -3.37 0.28
N GLY A 43 -1.82 -2.88 -0.27
CA GLY A 43 -1.15 -1.68 0.22
C GLY A 43 -2.07 -0.45 0.18
N PHE A 44 -2.82 -0.27 -0.91
CA PHE A 44 -3.82 0.80 -1.00
C PHE A 44 -4.98 0.63 -0.03
N VAL A 45 -5.52 -0.59 0.12
CA VAL A 45 -6.61 -0.87 1.08
C VAL A 45 -6.16 -0.60 2.52
N LEU A 46 -4.94 -0.99 2.89
CA LEU A 46 -4.35 -0.68 4.20
C LEU A 46 -4.18 0.84 4.43
N LEU A 47 -3.75 1.59 3.41
CA LEU A 47 -3.72 3.06 3.44
C LEU A 47 -5.11 3.65 3.66
N LEU A 48 -6.09 3.13 2.92
CA LEU A 48 -7.47 3.62 2.94
C LEU A 48 -8.08 3.40 4.32
N ILE A 49 -7.97 2.18 4.86
CA ILE A 49 -8.37 1.84 6.23
C ILE A 49 -7.63 2.71 7.25
N GLY A 50 -6.30 2.83 7.14
CA GLY A 50 -5.50 3.66 8.03
C GLY A 50 -5.89 5.14 8.04
N SER A 51 -6.28 5.68 6.89
CA SER A 51 -6.74 7.07 6.76
C SER A 51 -8.18 7.25 7.28
N LEU A 52 -9.07 6.30 7.00
CA LEU A 52 -10.47 6.34 7.45
C LEU A 52 -10.59 6.21 8.97
N PHE A 53 -9.91 5.22 9.57
CA PHE A 53 -9.94 5.01 11.02
C PHE A 53 -9.17 6.06 11.81
N ARG A 54 -8.23 6.80 11.19
CA ARG A 54 -7.62 7.99 11.80
C ARG A 54 -8.53 9.23 11.73
N SER A 55 -9.52 9.21 10.84
CA SER A 55 -10.44 10.32 10.58
C SER A 55 -11.81 10.20 11.27
N LEU A 56 -12.05 9.10 11.98
CA LEU A 56 -13.11 8.96 12.99
C LEU A 56 -12.52 9.28 14.37
#